data_AF-F6PMM6-F1
#
_entry.id   AF-F6PMM6-F1
#
_cell.length_a   1.000
_cell.length_b   1.000
_cell.length_c   1.000
_cell.angle_alpha   90.00
_cell.angle_beta   90.00
_cell.angle_gamma   90.00
#
_symmetry.space_group_name_H-M   'P 1'
#
loop_
_entity.id
_entity.type
_entity.pdbx_description
1 polymer ?
#
loop_
_entity_poly.entity_id
_entity_poly.type
_entity_poly.pdbx_seq_one_letter_code
_entity_poly.pdbx_strand_id
1 'polypeptide(L)'
;MPARKPRQTRGAPGALQTLPPGPGPPRVEASAPCRLCQPQPGTHRARPKKIVFEDELPSPVLGTKKSIGTIPGRRMPRPQPVPDYELKYPAVNSERGRRRYAAVFQDQYPEFLELQQEVGAAQAKLRQLEALLSSLPPPRSQKEAHVAARIWRELEKKQMVSQAS
;
A
#
# COMPACT_ATOMS: atom_id res chain seq x y z
N MET A 1 -22.57 -1.15 -49.08
CA MET A 1 -23.46 -2.32 -49.26
C MET A 1 -23.09 -3.02 -50.56
N PRO A 2 -22.54 -4.24 -50.48
CA PRO A 2 -23.17 -5.39 -51.15
C PRO A 2 -23.40 -6.55 -50.18
N ALA A 3 -24.45 -7.33 -50.45
CA ALA A 3 -25.04 -8.32 -49.56
C ALA A 3 -24.94 -9.76 -50.10
N ARG A 4 -25.16 -10.72 -49.17
CA ARG A 4 -25.52 -12.16 -49.31
C ARG A 4 -24.35 -13.14 -49.57
N LYS A 5 -24.22 -14.32 -48.91
CA LYS A 5 -25.15 -15.21 -48.17
C LYS A 5 -24.45 -15.98 -47.02
N PRO A 6 -25.20 -16.47 -46.01
CA PRO A 6 -24.70 -17.41 -45.01
C PRO A 6 -24.82 -18.87 -45.47
N ARG A 7 -23.91 -19.74 -45.03
CA ARG A 7 -24.03 -21.20 -45.14
C ARG A 7 -24.34 -21.79 -43.77
N GLN A 8 -25.57 -22.30 -43.62
CA GLN A 8 -25.95 -23.29 -42.63
C GLN A 8 -25.62 -24.67 -43.22
N THR A 9 -25.02 -25.54 -42.42
CA THR A 9 -25.25 -26.98 -42.53
C THR A 9 -25.34 -27.59 -41.13
N ARG A 10 -26.34 -28.46 -41.05
CA ARG A 10 -27.01 -29.05 -39.91
C ARG A 10 -26.31 -30.36 -39.54
N GLY A 11 -26.14 -30.62 -38.25
CA GLY A 11 -25.68 -31.90 -37.72
C GLY A 11 -25.84 -31.97 -36.20
N ALA A 12 -26.99 -32.47 -35.76
CA ALA A 12 -27.25 -33.01 -34.41
C ALA A 12 -27.43 -34.55 -34.57
N PRO A 13 -27.76 -35.36 -33.54
CA PRO A 13 -27.55 -35.32 -32.09
C PRO A 13 -26.98 -36.66 -31.54
N GLY A 14 -26.58 -36.71 -30.27
CA GLY A 14 -26.41 -37.96 -29.50
C GLY A 14 -25.32 -37.84 -28.43
N ALA A 15 -25.37 -38.48 -27.27
CA ALA A 15 -26.41 -39.22 -26.58
C ALA A 15 -25.93 -39.31 -25.11
N LEU A 16 -26.89 -39.42 -24.19
CA LEU A 16 -26.70 -39.60 -22.76
C LEU A 16 -25.82 -40.83 -22.46
N GLN A 17 -24.84 -40.69 -21.57
CA GLN A 17 -24.35 -41.79 -20.74
C GLN A 17 -24.10 -41.32 -19.32
N THR A 18 -24.32 -42.25 -18.40
CA THR A 18 -24.87 -42.11 -17.06
C THR A 18 -23.88 -42.68 -16.02
N LEU A 19 -24.00 -42.22 -14.77
CA LEU A 19 -23.48 -42.76 -13.49
C LEU A 19 -22.06 -42.38 -13.00
N PRO A 20 -21.80 -42.41 -11.67
CA PRO A 20 -22.69 -42.30 -10.49
C PRO A 20 -22.32 -41.13 -9.53
N PRO A 21 -23.17 -40.82 -8.54
CA PRO A 21 -22.88 -39.82 -7.50
C PRO A 21 -21.79 -40.33 -6.54
N GLY A 22 -20.79 -39.49 -6.28
CA GLY A 22 -19.75 -39.78 -5.29
C GLY A 22 -20.31 -39.75 -3.84
N PRO A 23 -19.73 -40.53 -2.91
CA PRO A 23 -20.22 -40.63 -1.54
C PRO A 23 -20.08 -39.29 -0.79
N GLY A 24 -21.21 -38.79 -0.27
CA GLY A 24 -21.24 -37.62 0.60
C GLY A 24 -20.65 -37.89 1.99
N PRO A 25 -20.33 -36.82 2.76
CA PRO A 25 -19.72 -36.95 4.08
C PRO A 25 -20.69 -37.52 5.12
N PRO A 26 -20.23 -38.37 6.06
CA PRO A 26 -21.08 -38.98 7.06
C PRO A 26 -21.54 -37.98 8.13
N ARG A 27 -22.81 -38.15 8.47
CA ARG A 27 -23.64 -37.36 9.37
C ARG A 27 -23.34 -37.70 10.84
N VAL A 28 -23.38 -36.67 11.66
CA VAL A 28 -23.27 -36.66 13.14
C VAL A 28 -24.24 -37.64 13.81
N GLU A 29 -23.72 -38.40 14.79
CA GLU A 29 -24.50 -39.21 15.71
C GLU A 29 -24.04 -38.91 17.14
N ALA A 30 -25.01 -38.58 18.01
CA ALA A 30 -24.81 -38.21 19.39
C ALA A 30 -24.96 -39.43 20.30
N SER A 31 -23.99 -39.67 21.20
CA SER A 31 -24.13 -40.58 22.33
C SER A 31 -23.09 -40.22 23.41
N ALA A 32 -23.56 -40.05 24.64
CA ALA A 32 -22.80 -39.82 25.88
C ALA A 32 -23.25 -40.87 26.91
N PRO A 33 -22.68 -40.99 28.13
CA PRO A 33 -21.34 -40.65 28.63
C PRO A 33 -20.66 -41.87 29.33
N CYS A 34 -19.36 -41.78 29.63
CA CYS A 34 -18.79 -42.48 30.80
C CYS A 34 -17.60 -41.70 31.36
N ARG A 35 -17.64 -41.45 32.67
CA ARG A 35 -16.68 -40.67 33.46
C ARG A 35 -15.50 -41.52 33.91
N LEU A 36 -14.45 -40.82 34.39
CA LEU A 36 -13.20 -41.26 35.03
C LEU A 36 -12.06 -41.35 34.00
N CYS A 37 -11.13 -40.41 33.95
CA CYS A 37 -10.13 -40.16 34.99
C CYS A 37 -9.84 -38.65 35.19
N GLN A 38 -9.84 -38.21 36.46
CA GLN A 38 -9.20 -36.96 36.88
C GLN A 38 -7.69 -37.17 37.06
N PRO A 39 -6.86 -36.25 36.55
CA PRO A 39 -5.56 -35.95 37.15
C PRO A 39 -5.61 -34.61 37.91
N GLN A 40 -4.98 -34.62 39.08
CA GLN A 40 -4.92 -33.59 40.11
C GLN A 40 -4.38 -32.22 39.65
N PRO A 41 -4.78 -31.11 40.31
CA PRO A 41 -4.33 -29.75 40.01
C PRO A 41 -2.90 -29.50 40.52
N GLY A 42 -1.92 -29.70 39.64
CA GLY A 42 -0.53 -29.24 39.84
C GLY A 42 -0.40 -27.75 39.52
N THR A 43 -0.14 -26.95 40.54
CA THR A 43 0.09 -25.51 40.47
C THR A 43 1.37 -25.15 39.74
N HIS A 44 1.27 -24.80 38.45
CA HIS A 44 2.22 -23.87 37.83
C HIS A 44 1.43 -22.80 37.07
N ARG A 45 1.18 -21.67 37.75
CA ARG A 45 0.73 -20.45 37.06
C ARG A 45 1.88 -19.97 36.18
N ALA A 46 1.81 -20.24 34.89
CA ALA A 46 2.56 -19.48 33.90
C ALA A 46 2.05 -18.03 33.94
N ARG A 47 2.77 -17.16 34.66
CA ARG A 47 2.47 -15.73 34.69
C ARG A 47 2.69 -15.17 33.27
N PRO A 48 1.70 -14.48 32.68
CA PRO A 48 1.95 -13.71 31.47
C PRO A 48 2.97 -12.62 31.80
N LYS A 49 4.14 -12.65 31.15
CA LYS A 49 5.07 -11.52 31.20
C LYS A 49 4.47 -10.43 30.32
N LYS A 50 3.81 -9.44 30.93
CA LYS A 50 3.44 -8.22 30.21
C LYS A 50 4.72 -7.44 29.93
N ILE A 51 4.99 -7.21 28.65
CA ILE A 51 6.01 -6.26 28.20
C ILE A 51 5.34 -4.89 28.28
N VAL A 52 5.83 -4.05 29.20
CA VAL A 52 5.48 -2.63 29.27
C VAL A 52 6.48 -1.91 28.38
N PHE A 53 5.99 -1.17 27.39
CA PHE A 53 6.83 -0.32 26.56
C PHE A 53 7.27 0.89 27.38
N GLU A 54 8.48 1.42 27.14
CA GLU A 54 8.99 2.59 27.87
C GLU A 54 8.03 3.78 27.90
N ASP A 55 7.19 3.90 26.88
CA ASP A 55 6.21 4.97 26.71
C ASP A 55 5.06 4.94 27.75
N GLU A 56 4.85 3.81 28.45
CA GLU A 56 3.80 3.67 29.48
C GLU A 56 4.33 3.77 30.93
N LEU A 57 5.60 4.11 31.15
CA LEU A 57 6.11 4.36 32.49
C LEU A 57 5.75 5.79 32.94
N PRO A 58 5.08 5.99 34.10
CA PRO A 58 4.89 7.32 34.65
C PRO A 58 6.26 7.94 34.94
N SER A 59 6.52 9.08 34.29
CA SER A 59 7.78 9.82 34.40
C SER A 59 8.11 10.13 35.87
N PRO A 60 9.38 10.03 36.31
CA PRO A 60 9.75 10.48 37.64
C PRO A 60 9.54 12.00 37.73
N VAL A 61 8.42 12.41 38.32
CA VAL A 61 8.27 13.76 38.84
C VAL A 61 9.04 13.78 40.15
N LEU A 62 10.17 14.50 40.19
CA LEU A 62 10.64 15.33 41.32
C LEU A 62 12.10 15.73 41.12
N GLY A 63 12.37 17.03 41.12
CA GLY A 63 13.73 17.56 41.29
C GLY A 63 13.97 18.92 40.67
N THR A 64 13.45 19.97 41.30
CA THR A 64 13.73 21.38 41.00
C THR A 64 15.24 21.64 40.94
N LYS A 65 15.77 22.00 39.76
CA LYS A 65 16.95 22.88 39.61
C LYS A 65 17.05 23.38 38.17
N LYS A 66 17.07 24.71 38.07
CA LYS A 66 17.11 25.51 36.85
C LYS A 66 18.36 25.13 36.05
N SER A 67 18.19 24.54 34.86
CA SER A 67 19.24 24.51 33.85
C SER A 67 18.84 25.42 32.70
N ILE A 68 19.78 26.33 32.45
CA ILE A 68 19.82 27.37 31.45
C ILE A 68 19.54 26.79 30.05
N GLY A 69 18.86 27.60 29.23
CA GLY A 69 18.36 27.27 27.90
C GLY A 69 19.31 26.40 27.09
N THR A 70 18.90 25.14 26.89
CA THR A 70 19.45 24.33 25.81
C THR A 70 18.75 24.78 24.54
N ILE A 71 19.46 25.61 23.77
CA ILE A 71 19.12 25.92 22.38
C ILE A 71 18.80 24.59 21.70
N PRO A 72 17.62 24.40 21.07
CA PRO A 72 17.36 23.20 20.31
C PRO A 72 18.44 23.12 19.24
N GLY A 73 19.35 22.15 19.40
CA GLY A 73 20.51 21.97 18.54
C GLY A 73 20.06 22.03 17.09
N ARG A 74 20.73 22.88 16.30
CA ARG A 74 20.53 22.98 14.86
C ARG A 74 20.57 21.56 14.31
N ARG A 75 19.41 21.01 13.94
CA ARG A 75 19.33 19.82 13.10
C ARG A 75 19.95 20.22 11.77
N MET A 76 21.24 19.95 11.61
CA MET A 76 21.88 20.04 10.30
C MET A 76 21.12 19.08 9.38
N PRO A 77 20.56 19.56 8.26
CA PRO A 77 19.96 18.67 7.27
C PRO A 77 20.99 17.60 6.90
N ARG A 78 20.58 16.33 6.90
CA ARG A 78 21.45 15.27 6.38
C ARG A 78 21.86 15.66 4.96
N PRO A 79 23.15 15.57 4.59
CA PRO A 79 23.56 15.73 3.21
C PRO A 79 22.71 14.80 2.33
N GLN A 80 22.08 15.35 1.30
CA GLN A 80 21.35 14.52 0.36
C GLN A 80 22.34 13.55 -0.30
N PRO A 81 22.01 12.25 -0.38
CA PRO A 81 22.87 11.29 -1.06
C PRO A 81 23.11 11.75 -2.49
N VAL A 82 24.37 11.74 -2.93
CA VAL A 82 24.72 11.99 -4.32
C VAL A 82 24.10 10.88 -5.18
N PRO A 83 23.36 11.21 -6.25
CA PRO A 83 22.79 10.19 -7.12
C PRO A 83 23.87 9.35 -7.80
N ASP A 84 23.66 8.04 -7.87
CA ASP A 84 24.60 7.10 -8.47
C ASP A 84 25.01 7.45 -9.91
N TYR A 85 24.14 8.12 -10.68
CA TYR A 85 24.43 8.48 -12.06
C TYR A 85 25.59 9.49 -12.16
N GLU A 86 25.81 10.35 -11.16
CA GLU A 86 26.95 11.29 -11.16
C GLU A 86 28.28 10.54 -11.04
N LEU A 87 28.29 9.44 -10.29
CA LEU A 87 29.45 8.55 -10.14
C LEU A 87 29.63 7.62 -11.35
N LYS A 88 28.52 7.16 -11.95
CA LYS A 88 28.53 6.27 -13.13
C LYS A 88 28.90 6.98 -14.43
N TYR A 89 28.62 8.28 -14.53
CA TYR A 89 28.80 9.06 -15.75
C TYR A 89 29.69 10.31 -15.54
N PRO A 90 31.01 10.14 -15.27
CA PRO A 90 31.93 11.27 -15.15
C PRO A 90 32.14 12.02 -16.47
N ALA A 91 32.84 13.16 -16.40
CA ALA A 91 33.13 14.01 -17.55
C ALA A 91 33.76 13.23 -18.72
N VAL A 92 33.19 13.42 -19.92
CA VAL A 92 33.56 12.68 -21.12
C VAL A 92 34.61 13.44 -21.93
N ASN A 93 35.78 12.84 -22.12
CA ASN A 93 36.90 13.44 -22.87
C ASN A 93 37.13 12.81 -24.25
N SER A 94 36.23 11.95 -24.74
CA SER A 94 36.38 11.26 -26.03
C SER A 94 35.06 11.11 -26.77
N GLU A 95 35.11 11.14 -28.10
CA GLU A 95 33.93 10.92 -28.94
C GLU A 95 33.30 9.54 -28.70
N ARG A 96 34.12 8.49 -28.52
CA ARG A 96 33.63 7.15 -28.20
C ARG A 96 32.88 7.12 -26.87
N GLY A 97 33.36 7.85 -25.86
CA GLY A 97 32.65 8.02 -24.59
C GLY A 97 31.30 8.71 -24.77
N ARG A 98 31.26 9.79 -25.56
CA ARG A 98 30.04 10.56 -25.83
C ARG A 98 28.99 9.69 -26.53
N ARG A 99 29.40 8.89 -27.52
CA ARG A 99 28.49 7.97 -28.22
C ARG A 99 27.88 6.93 -27.29
N ARG A 100 28.64 6.39 -26.33
CA ARG A 100 28.10 5.45 -25.32
C ARG A 100 27.08 6.10 -24.41
N TYR A 101 27.35 7.30 -23.92
CA TYR A 101 26.40 8.00 -23.04
C TYR A 101 25.15 8.40 -23.80
N ALA A 102 25.29 8.85 -25.06
CA ALA A 102 24.16 9.15 -25.93
C ALA A 102 23.27 7.93 -26.16
N ALA A 103 23.86 6.73 -26.34
CA ALA A 103 23.08 5.49 -26.50
C ALA A 103 22.26 5.17 -25.24
N VAL A 104 22.83 5.31 -24.04
CA VAL A 104 22.09 5.12 -22.79
C VAL A 104 20.97 6.16 -22.65
N PHE A 105 21.25 7.43 -22.94
CA PHE A 105 20.25 8.47 -22.88
C PHE A 105 19.08 8.18 -23.83
N GLN A 106 19.39 7.78 -25.07
CA GLN A 106 18.36 7.45 -26.07
C GLN A 106 17.50 6.26 -25.67
N ASP A 107 18.08 5.28 -24.98
CA ASP A 107 17.37 4.11 -24.46
C ASP A 107 16.44 4.48 -23.30
N GLN A 108 16.89 5.36 -22.39
CA GLN A 108 16.14 5.73 -21.18
C GLN A 108 15.17 6.90 -21.35
N TYR A 109 15.40 7.78 -22.32
CA TYR A 109 14.60 8.99 -22.49
C TYR A 109 13.11 8.72 -22.77
N PRO A 110 12.72 7.71 -23.56
CA PRO A 110 11.31 7.37 -23.76
C PRO A 110 10.61 6.96 -22.45
N GLU A 111 11.27 6.14 -21.62
CA GLU A 111 10.74 5.73 -20.30
C GLU A 111 10.56 6.95 -19.38
N PHE A 112 11.54 7.86 -19.36
CA PHE A 112 11.42 9.11 -18.61
C PHE A 112 10.21 9.94 -19.07
N LEU A 113 9.99 10.07 -20.38
CA LEU A 113 8.86 10.82 -20.91
C LEU A 113 7.52 10.19 -20.55
N GLU A 114 7.42 8.86 -20.61
CA GLU A 114 6.22 8.12 -20.21
C GLU A 114 5.92 8.34 -18.72
N LEU A 115 6.91 8.16 -17.86
CA LEU A 115 6.78 8.40 -16.41
C LEU A 115 6.43 9.86 -16.11
N GLN A 116 7.05 10.81 -16.81
CA GLN A 116 6.73 12.24 -16.64
C GLN A 116 5.28 12.53 -17.03
N GLN A 117 4.78 11.92 -18.11
CA GLN A 117 3.38 12.04 -18.51
C GLN A 117 2.45 11.42 -17.46
N GLU A 118 2.75 10.22 -16.96
CA GLU A 118 1.94 9.53 -15.95
C GLU A 118 1.86 10.34 -14.64
N VAL A 119 3.01 10.81 -14.14
CA VAL A 119 3.09 11.67 -12.95
C VAL A 119 2.31 12.96 -13.18
N GLY A 120 2.45 13.58 -14.36
CA GLY A 120 1.70 14.78 -14.74
C GLY A 120 0.19 14.55 -14.73
N ALA A 121 -0.27 13.44 -15.32
CA ALA A 121 -1.68 13.06 -15.34
C ALA A 121 -2.24 12.77 -13.94
N ALA A 122 -1.47 12.06 -13.11
CA ALA A 122 -1.82 11.78 -11.72
C ALA A 122 -1.94 13.08 -10.90
N GLN A 123 -0.98 14.00 -11.04
CA GLN A 123 -1.04 15.31 -10.39
C GLN A 123 -2.22 16.15 -10.87
N ALA A 124 -2.52 16.16 -12.17
CA ALA A 124 -3.68 16.86 -12.71
C ALA A 124 -5.00 16.33 -12.11
N LYS A 125 -5.14 15.01 -12.02
CA LYS A 125 -6.29 14.36 -11.39
C LYS A 125 -6.41 14.71 -9.90
N LEU A 126 -5.29 14.80 -9.19
CA LEU A 126 -5.27 15.18 -7.78
C LEU A 126 -5.76 16.62 -7.58
N ARG A 127 -5.23 17.57 -8.36
CA ARG A 127 -5.68 18.97 -8.37
C ARG A 127 -7.16 19.11 -8.72
N GLN A 128 -7.64 18.30 -9.67
CA GLN A 128 -9.08 18.28 -10.01
C GLN A 128 -9.94 17.83 -8.82
N LEU A 129 -9.53 16.79 -8.10
CA LEU A 129 -10.26 16.32 -6.91
C LEU A 129 -10.22 17.35 -5.78
N GLU A 130 -9.10 18.05 -5.58
CA GLU A 130 -8.97 19.17 -4.64
C GLU A 130 -9.93 20.32 -4.96
N ALA A 131 -10.02 20.70 -6.24
CA ALA A 131 -10.95 21.73 -6.71
C ALA A 131 -12.42 21.30 -6.51
N LEU A 132 -12.74 20.03 -6.76
CA LEU A 132 -14.07 19.50 -6.50
C LEU A 132 -14.41 19.51 -5.02
N LEU A 133 -13.53 19.04 -4.15
CA LEU A 133 -13.77 19.03 -2.70
C LEU A 133 -13.90 20.44 -2.12
N SER A 134 -13.12 21.40 -2.61
CA SER A 134 -13.19 22.80 -2.15
C SER A 134 -14.42 23.55 -2.66
N SER A 135 -15.06 23.07 -3.73
CA SER A 135 -16.31 23.65 -4.27
C SER A 135 -17.58 23.00 -3.73
N LEU A 136 -17.48 21.93 -2.93
CA LEU A 136 -18.65 21.31 -2.31
C LEU A 136 -19.31 22.25 -1.29
N PRO A 137 -20.65 22.23 -1.17
CA PRO A 137 -21.34 22.95 -0.12
C PRO A 137 -20.96 22.41 1.26
N PRO A 138 -21.17 23.18 2.35
CA PRO A 138 -20.98 22.71 3.70
C PRO A 138 -21.76 21.41 3.97
N PRO A 139 -21.17 20.43 4.67
CA PRO A 139 -21.80 19.14 4.93
C PRO A 139 -23.08 19.33 5.75
N ARG A 140 -24.14 18.61 5.37
CA ARG A 140 -25.46 18.72 6.01
C ARG A 140 -25.64 17.71 7.13
N SER A 141 -24.74 16.73 7.23
CA SER A 141 -24.75 15.70 8.28
C SER A 141 -23.34 15.38 8.78
N GLN A 142 -23.27 14.83 9.99
CA GLN A 142 -22.00 14.38 10.57
C GLN A 142 -21.35 13.28 9.72
N LYS A 143 -22.15 12.40 9.11
CA LYS A 143 -21.65 11.34 8.23
C LYS A 143 -20.96 11.92 6.99
N GLU A 144 -21.56 12.92 6.36
CA GLU A 144 -20.96 13.63 5.22
C GLU A 144 -19.65 14.33 5.61
N ALA A 145 -19.63 15.00 6.77
CA ALA A 145 -18.41 15.65 7.28
C ALA A 145 -17.27 14.63 7.49
N HIS A 146 -17.57 13.45 8.07
CA HIS A 146 -16.59 12.38 8.25
C HIS A 146 -16.08 11.82 6.92
N VAL A 147 -16.95 11.67 5.92
CA VAL A 147 -16.54 11.21 4.58
C VAL A 147 -15.63 12.25 3.92
N ALA A 148 -16.00 13.53 3.93
CA ALA A 148 -15.16 14.60 3.37
C ALA A 148 -13.79 14.67 4.05
N ALA A 149 -13.74 14.62 5.38
CA ALA A 149 -12.49 14.61 6.14
C ALA A 149 -11.61 13.39 5.83
N ARG A 150 -12.23 12.21 5.62
CA ARG A 150 -11.50 11.02 5.17
C ARG A 150 -10.89 11.22 3.79
N ILE A 151 -11.64 11.78 2.84
CA ILE A 151 -11.15 12.01 1.48
C ILE A 151 -10.00 13.02 1.49
N TRP A 152 -10.11 14.12 2.25
CA TRP A 152 -9.03 15.10 2.41
C TRP A 152 -7.73 14.48 2.94
N ARG A 153 -7.80 13.61 3.95
CA ARG A 153 -6.61 12.91 4.47
C ARG A 153 -5.96 11.99 3.43
N GLU A 154 -6.77 11.26 2.65
CA GLU A 154 -6.23 10.40 1.59
C GLU A 154 -5.57 11.21 0.47
N LEU A 155 -6.11 12.41 0.19
CA LEU A 155 -5.57 13.34 -0.78
C LEU A 155 -4.21 13.91 -0.34
N GLU A 156 -4.12 14.37 0.91
CA GLU A 156 -2.87 14.83 1.53
C GLU A 156 -1.81 13.73 1.51
N LYS A 157 -2.18 12.50 1.86
CA LYS A 157 -1.28 11.35 1.80
C LYS A 157 -0.71 11.15 0.40
N LYS A 158 -1.53 11.27 -0.64
CA LYS A 158 -1.06 11.16 -2.04
C LYS A 158 -0.18 12.34 -2.44
N GLN A 159 -0.48 13.55 -1.99
CA GLN A 159 0.35 14.73 -2.22
C GLN A 159 1.75 14.60 -1.59
N MET A 160 1.85 14.13 -0.35
CA MET A 160 3.14 13.96 0.33
C MET A 160 4.05 12.95 -0.39
N VAL A 161 3.46 11.90 -0.96
CA VAL A 161 4.21 10.91 -1.77
C VAL A 161 4.71 11.55 -3.07
N SER A 162 3.95 12.47 -3.67
CA SER A 162 4.38 13.21 -4.88
C SER A 162 5.43 14.31 -4.62
N GLN A 163 5.57 14.80 -3.38
CA GLN A 163 6.54 15.86 -3.01
C GLN A 163 7.86 15.33 -2.45
N ALA A 164 7.95 14.02 -2.18
CA ALA A 164 9.11 13.37 -1.57
C ALA A 164 10.02 12.63 -2.57
N SER A 165 9.74 12.75 -3.88
CA SER A 165 10.60 12.31 -5.00
C SER A 165 11.08 13.52 -5.78
#